data_AF-A0A3D0H193-F1
#
_entry.id   AF-A0A3D0H193-F1
#
_cell.length_a   1.000
_cell.length_b   1.000
_cell.length_c   1.000
_cell.angle_alpha   90.00
_cell.angle_beta   90.00
_cell.angle_gamma   90.00
#
_symmetry.space_group_name_H-M   'P 1'
#
loop_
_entity.id
_entity.type
_entity.pdbx_description
1 polymer ?
#
loop_
_entity_poly.entity_id
_entity_poly.type
_entity_poly.pdbx_seq_one_letter_code
_entity_poly.pdbx_strand_id
1 'polypeptide(L)'
;RQAEVQEKLDAVDAWDLDARLDMAMEALRCPPPETSVGILSGGERRRVALCRLLLQQPDILLLDEPTNHLDIDSVEWLEGFLADYARAFILVTHDRRLLEKVGRRVLAVEHEHVEVQTGDFATYLKESAARLDIMRREYEQDVEKIAQLQRFYDRFHAKKDKAKQAKAKLTQIERIKRGLREPP
;
A
#
# COMPACT_ATOMS: atom_id res chain seq x y z
N ARG A 1 -28.69 35.29 13.99
CA ARG A 1 -28.93 34.84 12.59
C ARG A 1 -27.80 35.22 11.63
N GLN A 2 -27.56 36.49 11.23
CA GLN A 2 -26.40 36.80 10.37
C GLN A 2 -25.04 36.59 11.09
N ALA A 3 -24.94 37.00 12.36
CA ALA A 3 -23.72 36.81 13.15
C ALA A 3 -23.34 35.32 13.35
N GLU A 4 -24.31 34.45 13.66
CA GLU A 4 -24.06 32.99 13.80
C GLU A 4 -23.68 32.31 12.48
N VAL A 5 -24.14 32.83 11.33
CA VAL A 5 -23.74 32.32 10.02
C VAL A 5 -22.33 32.80 9.68
N GLN A 6 -22.00 34.06 9.99
CA GLN A 6 -20.65 34.59 9.82
C GLN A 6 -19.64 33.87 10.70
N GLU A 7 -19.96 33.64 11.98
CA GLU A 7 -19.10 32.94 12.93
C GLU A 7 -18.88 31.47 12.52
N LYS A 8 -19.88 30.84 11.90
CA LYS A 8 -19.72 29.51 11.28
C LYS A 8 -18.86 29.56 10.01
N LEU A 9 -19.02 30.56 9.15
CA LEU A 9 -18.22 30.71 7.92
C LEU A 9 -16.75 30.99 8.26
N ASP A 10 -16.50 31.85 9.25
CA ASP A 10 -15.17 32.16 9.76
C ASP A 10 -14.53 30.92 10.42
N ALA A 11 -15.32 30.07 11.07
CA ALA A 11 -14.84 28.81 11.66
C ALA A 11 -14.48 27.71 10.65
N VAL A 12 -14.90 27.81 9.38
CA VAL A 12 -14.53 26.88 8.29
C VAL A 12 -13.69 27.54 7.19
N ASP A 13 -13.14 28.73 7.44
CA ASP A 13 -12.35 29.49 6.47
C ASP A 13 -13.09 29.66 5.12
N ALA A 14 -14.41 29.78 5.15
CA ALA A 14 -15.25 29.67 3.95
C ALA A 14 -15.12 30.84 2.96
N TRP A 15 -14.37 31.88 3.31
CA TRP A 15 -14.13 33.07 2.50
C TRP A 15 -13.23 32.81 1.29
N ASP A 16 -12.46 31.72 1.28
CA ASP A 16 -11.63 31.29 0.14
C ASP A 16 -12.20 30.07 -0.60
N LEU A 17 -13.38 29.58 -0.21
CA LEU A 17 -13.91 28.30 -0.66
C LEU A 17 -14.15 28.26 -2.16
N ASP A 18 -14.72 29.33 -2.73
CA ASP A 18 -14.97 29.43 -4.18
C ASP A 18 -13.66 29.41 -4.97
N ALA A 19 -12.65 30.16 -4.51
CA ALA A 19 -11.34 30.19 -5.16
C ALA A 19 -10.62 28.83 -5.08
N ARG A 20 -10.73 28.14 -3.94
CA ARG A 20 -10.19 26.79 -3.77
C ARG A 20 -10.93 25.75 -4.61
N LEU A 21 -12.25 25.88 -4.73
CA LEU A 21 -13.07 25.04 -5.58
C LEU A 21 -12.64 25.19 -7.03
N ASP A 22 -12.53 26.42 -7.53
CA ASP A 22 -12.11 26.70 -8.91
C ASP A 22 -10.71 26.14 -9.19
N MET A 23 -9.75 26.40 -8.29
CA MET A 23 -8.39 25.88 -8.41
C MET A 23 -8.34 24.34 -8.42
N ALA A 24 -9.09 23.68 -7.52
CA ALA A 24 -9.12 22.23 -7.44
C ALA A 24 -9.84 21.61 -8.65
N MET A 25 -10.92 22.24 -9.13
CA MET A 25 -11.64 21.81 -10.33
C MET A 25 -10.77 21.93 -11.58
N GLU A 26 -10.03 23.03 -11.73
CA GLU A 26 -9.09 23.24 -12.83
C GLU A 26 -7.96 22.21 -12.78
N ALA A 27 -7.32 22.07 -11.61
CA ALA A 27 -6.20 21.16 -11.43
C ALA A 27 -6.56 19.70 -11.66
N LEU A 28 -7.76 19.28 -11.25
CA LEU A 28 -8.27 17.92 -11.48
C LEU A 28 -9.04 17.78 -12.80
N ARG A 29 -9.02 18.79 -13.67
CA ARG A 29 -9.74 18.82 -14.96
C ARG A 29 -11.17 18.30 -14.83
N CYS A 30 -11.89 18.85 -13.87
CA CYS A 30 -13.28 18.53 -13.63
C CYS A 30 -14.15 19.05 -14.80
N PRO A 31 -15.27 18.39 -15.09
CA PRO A 31 -16.26 18.92 -16.02
C PRO A 31 -16.82 20.26 -15.50
N PRO A 32 -17.48 21.07 -16.37
CA PRO A 32 -18.09 22.32 -15.96
C PRO A 32 -19.02 22.13 -14.75
N PRO A 33 -19.06 23.08 -13.79
CA PRO A 33 -19.80 22.93 -12.53
C PRO A 33 -21.30 22.70 -12.71
N GLU A 34 -21.88 23.21 -13.80
CA GLU A 34 -23.30 23.05 -14.16
C GLU A 34 -23.63 21.66 -14.72
N THR A 35 -22.63 20.82 -14.96
CA THR A 35 -22.81 19.50 -15.58
C THR A 35 -23.44 18.54 -14.58
N SER A 36 -24.59 17.95 -14.94
CA SER A 36 -25.23 16.94 -14.10
C SER A 36 -24.33 15.71 -13.91
N VAL A 37 -24.13 15.30 -12.65
CA VAL A 37 -23.31 14.12 -12.31
C VAL A 37 -23.82 12.83 -13.00
N GLY A 38 -25.12 12.77 -13.29
CA GLY A 38 -25.75 11.62 -13.94
C GLY A 38 -25.28 11.34 -15.37
N ILE A 39 -24.75 12.36 -16.07
CA ILE A 39 -24.29 12.23 -17.46
C ILE A 39 -22.77 12.08 -17.60
N LEU A 40 -22.03 12.21 -16.49
CA LEU A 40 -20.57 12.12 -16.49
C LEU A 40 -20.08 10.71 -16.79
N SER A 41 -18.89 10.59 -17.36
CA SER A 41 -18.15 9.34 -17.45
C SER A 41 -17.69 8.86 -16.06
N GLY A 42 -17.26 7.60 -15.95
CA GLY A 42 -16.71 7.07 -14.70
C GLY A 42 -15.50 7.85 -14.20
N GLY A 43 -14.59 8.24 -15.11
CA GLY A 43 -13.42 9.04 -14.79
C GLY A 43 -13.79 10.44 -14.30
N GLU A 44 -14.68 11.14 -14.99
CA GLU A 44 -15.16 12.47 -14.57
C GLU A 44 -15.84 12.43 -13.20
N ARG A 45 -16.69 11.43 -12.94
CA ARG A 45 -17.29 11.24 -11.61
C ARG A 45 -16.22 11.04 -10.52
N ARG A 46 -15.17 10.27 -10.81
CA ARG A 46 -14.07 10.04 -9.86
C ARG A 46 -13.31 11.33 -9.58
N ARG A 47 -13.03 12.17 -10.59
CA ARG A 47 -12.35 13.47 -10.42
C ARG A 47 -13.20 14.46 -9.62
N VAL A 48 -14.50 14.55 -9.89
CA VAL A 48 -15.42 15.38 -9.09
C VAL A 48 -15.50 14.89 -7.64
N ALA A 49 -15.56 13.57 -7.42
CA ALA A 49 -15.56 13.00 -6.07
C ALA A 49 -14.26 13.28 -5.32
N LEU A 50 -13.11 13.16 -6.00
CA LEU A 50 -11.80 13.50 -5.44
C LEU A 50 -11.73 14.98 -5.09
N CYS A 51 -12.13 15.88 -6.00
CA CYS A 51 -12.17 17.32 -5.76
C CYS A 51 -12.98 17.65 -4.49
N ARG A 52 -14.21 17.14 -4.41
CA ARG A 52 -15.07 17.30 -3.23
C ARG A 52 -14.41 16.80 -1.94
N LEU A 53 -13.77 15.62 -1.99
CA LEU A 53 -13.13 15.02 -0.83
C LEU A 53 -11.93 15.85 -0.33
N LEU A 54 -11.09 16.37 -1.23
CA LEU A 54 -9.94 17.19 -0.88
C LEU A 54 -10.37 18.54 -0.28
N LEU A 55 -11.45 19.13 -0.79
CA LEU A 55 -12.02 20.38 -0.26
C LEU A 55 -12.58 20.24 1.16
N GLN A 56 -13.11 19.05 1.52
CA GLN A 56 -13.63 18.77 2.86
C GLN A 56 -12.56 18.73 3.95
N GLN A 57 -11.29 18.50 3.60
CA GLN A 57 -10.16 18.40 4.54
C GLN A 57 -10.44 17.53 5.79
N PRO A 58 -10.83 16.25 5.63
CA PRO A 58 -11.10 15.37 6.78
C PRO A 58 -9.88 15.15 7.68
N ASP A 59 -10.06 14.79 8.96
CA ASP A 59 -8.96 14.41 9.86
C ASP A 59 -8.11 13.23 9.34
N ILE A 60 -8.75 12.31 8.62
CA ILE A 60 -8.13 11.15 8.00
C ILE A 60 -8.65 11.01 6.57
N LEU A 61 -7.73 11.05 5.62
CA LEU A 61 -8.02 10.87 4.20
C LEU A 61 -7.62 9.45 3.75
N LEU A 62 -8.53 8.70 3.12
CA LEU A 62 -8.25 7.37 2.57
C LEU A 62 -8.34 7.44 1.06
N LEU A 63 -7.23 7.16 0.38
CA LEU A 63 -7.13 7.21 -1.08
C LEU A 63 -6.72 5.85 -1.63
N ASP A 64 -7.61 5.28 -2.44
CA ASP A 64 -7.36 4.03 -3.17
C ASP A 64 -7.22 4.33 -4.67
N GLU A 65 -6.03 4.16 -5.20
CA GLU A 65 -5.60 4.48 -6.56
C GLU A 65 -6.15 5.83 -7.07
N PRO A 66 -5.82 6.96 -6.40
CA PRO A 66 -6.40 8.26 -6.71
C PRO A 66 -5.89 8.85 -8.04
N THR A 67 -4.74 8.37 -8.55
CA THR A 67 -4.13 8.82 -9.81
C THR A 67 -4.83 8.24 -11.04
N ASN A 68 -5.73 7.27 -10.86
CA ASN A 68 -6.49 6.70 -11.96
C ASN A 68 -7.36 7.76 -12.66
N HIS A 69 -7.23 7.82 -13.99
CA HIS A 69 -7.92 8.79 -14.84
C HIS A 69 -7.49 10.26 -14.63
N LEU A 70 -6.36 10.48 -13.96
CA LEU A 70 -5.66 11.76 -13.91
C LEU A 70 -4.58 11.79 -15.00
N ASP A 71 -4.34 12.97 -15.56
CA ASP A 71 -3.13 13.21 -16.35
C ASP A 71 -1.97 13.65 -15.45
N ILE A 72 -0.80 13.82 -16.07
CA ILE A 72 0.45 14.13 -15.37
C ILE A 72 0.29 15.41 -14.54
N ASP A 73 -0.23 16.50 -15.11
CA ASP A 73 -0.40 17.77 -14.39
C ASP A 73 -1.31 17.61 -13.17
N SER A 74 -2.42 16.87 -13.32
CA SER A 74 -3.35 16.59 -12.22
C SER A 74 -2.71 15.75 -11.10
N VAL A 75 -1.85 14.79 -11.47
CA VAL A 75 -1.09 13.97 -10.51
C VAL A 75 -0.06 14.82 -9.76
N GLU A 76 0.64 15.71 -10.45
CA GLU A 76 1.62 16.61 -9.81
C GLU A 76 0.96 17.59 -8.85
N TRP A 77 -0.23 18.10 -9.19
CA TRP A 77 -1.01 18.91 -8.27
C TRP A 77 -1.45 18.11 -7.03
N LEU A 78 -1.93 16.87 -7.22
CA LEU A 78 -2.30 15.98 -6.11
C LEU A 78 -1.10 15.66 -5.22
N GLU A 79 0.08 15.43 -5.81
CA GLU A 79 1.36 15.24 -5.11
C GLU A 79 1.64 16.44 -4.19
N GLY A 80 1.56 17.67 -4.72
CA GLY A 80 1.74 18.90 -3.94
C GLY A 80 0.71 19.06 -2.82
N PHE A 81 -0.57 18.84 -3.13
CA PHE A 81 -1.64 18.91 -2.12
C PHE A 81 -1.40 17.93 -0.96
N LEU A 82 -1.03 16.67 -1.26
CA LEU A 82 -0.78 15.65 -0.25
C LEU A 82 0.50 15.90 0.55
N ALA A 83 1.52 16.50 -0.06
CA ALA A 83 2.75 16.87 0.64
C ALA A 83 2.49 17.91 1.74
N ASP A 84 1.62 18.87 1.47
CA ASP A 84 1.24 19.96 2.37
C ASP A 84 0.01 19.64 3.25
N TYR A 85 -0.55 18.43 3.10
CA TYR A 85 -1.73 18.03 3.86
C TYR A 85 -1.42 17.98 5.37
N ALA A 86 -2.05 18.89 6.12
CA ALA A 86 -1.77 19.07 7.55
C ALA A 86 -2.23 17.90 8.43
N ARG A 87 -3.07 17.01 7.89
CA ARG A 87 -3.75 15.92 8.61
C ARG A 87 -3.20 14.56 8.17
N ALA A 88 -3.78 13.48 8.67
CA ALA A 88 -3.32 12.14 8.33
C ALA A 88 -3.96 11.66 7.01
N PHE A 89 -3.21 10.90 6.21
CA PHE A 89 -3.77 10.20 5.06
C PHE A 89 -3.17 8.79 4.94
N ILE A 90 -3.94 7.89 4.32
CA ILE A 90 -3.51 6.57 3.87
C ILE A 90 -3.69 6.55 2.36
N LEU A 91 -2.61 6.24 1.65
CA LEU A 91 -2.56 6.18 0.20
C LEU A 91 -2.20 4.76 -0.23
N VAL A 92 -3.05 4.18 -1.09
CA VAL A 92 -2.77 2.95 -1.83
C VAL A 92 -2.63 3.33 -3.29
N THR A 93 -1.45 3.14 -3.86
CA THR A 93 -1.24 3.36 -5.29
C THR A 93 -0.10 2.53 -5.86
N HIS A 94 -0.17 2.24 -7.14
CA HIS A 94 0.95 1.74 -7.93
C HIS A 94 1.90 2.84 -8.43
N ASP A 95 1.58 4.13 -8.25
CA ASP A 95 2.46 5.24 -8.62
C ASP A 95 3.64 5.38 -7.64
N ARG A 96 4.80 4.89 -8.07
CA ARG A 96 6.04 4.94 -7.27
C ARG A 96 6.53 6.36 -7.01
N ARG A 97 6.38 7.28 -7.97
CA ARG A 97 6.84 8.67 -7.82
C ARG A 97 6.04 9.35 -6.72
N LEU A 98 4.71 9.19 -6.75
CA LEU A 98 3.83 9.74 -5.72
C LEU A 98 4.19 9.19 -4.34
N LEU A 99 4.35 7.87 -4.21
CA LEU A 99 4.74 7.23 -2.95
C LEU A 99 6.09 7.73 -2.41
N GLU A 100 7.09 7.91 -3.27
CA GLU A 100 8.40 8.44 -2.87
C GLU A 100 8.34 9.90 -2.39
N LYS A 101 7.41 10.68 -2.93
CA LYS A 101 7.28 12.11 -2.63
C LYS A 101 6.48 12.40 -1.37
N VAL A 102 5.38 11.68 -1.15
CA VAL A 102 4.44 11.96 -0.04
C VAL A 102 4.50 10.92 1.07
N GLY A 103 5.00 9.71 0.77
CA GLY A 103 5.04 8.59 1.71
C GLY A 103 6.11 8.78 2.79
N ARG A 104 5.67 8.82 4.05
CA ARG A 104 6.57 8.92 5.23
C ARG A 104 6.75 7.60 5.97
N ARG A 105 5.81 6.67 5.76
CA ARG A 105 5.77 5.33 6.36
C ARG A 105 5.15 4.39 5.35
N VAL A 106 5.63 3.16 5.33
CA VAL A 106 5.07 2.09 4.49
C VAL A 106 4.38 1.08 5.39
N LEU A 107 3.13 0.77 5.07
CA LEU A 107 2.38 -0.32 5.67
C LEU A 107 2.44 -1.49 4.68
N ALA A 108 3.27 -2.48 4.97
CA ALA A 108 3.38 -3.70 4.18
C ALA A 108 2.38 -4.73 4.71
N VAL A 109 1.47 -5.20 3.84
CA VAL A 109 0.46 -6.20 4.19
C VAL A 109 0.89 -7.54 3.59
N GLU A 110 1.32 -8.47 4.43
CA GLU A 110 1.83 -9.78 4.03
C GLU A 110 1.34 -10.86 5.00
N HIS A 111 0.89 -12.02 4.48
CA HIS A 111 0.49 -13.18 5.29
C HIS A 111 -0.50 -12.86 6.44
N GLU A 112 -1.54 -12.07 6.16
CA GLU A 112 -2.54 -11.61 7.15
C GLU A 112 -1.96 -10.71 8.27
N HIS A 113 -0.71 -10.26 8.13
CA HIS A 113 -0.03 -9.35 9.02
C HIS A 113 0.24 -8.01 8.35
N VAL A 114 0.30 -6.95 9.16
CA VAL A 114 0.68 -5.61 8.72
C VAL A 114 1.96 -5.22 9.43
N GLU A 115 3.02 -5.00 8.66
CA GLU A 115 4.28 -4.47 9.15
C GLU A 115 4.39 -2.97 8.83
N VAL A 116 4.73 -2.18 9.84
CA VAL A 116 4.93 -0.73 9.67
C VAL A 116 6.43 -0.45 9.60
N GLN A 117 6.87 0.06 8.45
CA GLN A 117 8.25 0.49 8.23
C GLN A 117 8.31 2.02 8.15
N THR A 118 9.21 2.60 8.94
CA THR A 118 9.49 4.04 8.94
C THR A 118 10.59 4.36 7.95
N GLY A 119 10.38 5.38 7.12
CA GLY A 119 11.34 5.77 6.09
C GLY A 119 10.63 6.05 4.78
N ASP A 120 11.40 6.52 3.81
CA ASP A 120 10.89 6.73 2.46
C ASP A 120 10.61 5.39 1.75
N PHE A 121 9.76 5.45 0.73
CA PHE A 121 9.35 4.29 -0.05
C PHE A 121 10.54 3.63 -0.80
N ALA A 122 11.52 4.43 -1.23
CA ALA A 122 12.69 3.93 -1.95
C ALA A 122 13.57 3.02 -1.06
N THR A 123 13.72 3.38 0.21
CA THR A 123 14.43 2.59 1.22
C THR A 123 13.67 1.31 1.51
N TYR A 124 12.35 1.41 1.71
CA TYR A 124 11.49 0.23 1.87
C TYR A 124 11.64 -0.77 0.72
N LEU A 125 11.66 -0.30 -0.54
CA LEU A 125 11.82 -1.18 -1.70
C LEU A 125 13.17 -1.92 -1.70
N LYS A 126 14.26 -1.21 -1.36
CA LYS A 126 15.60 -1.82 -1.28
C LYS A 126 15.67 -2.88 -0.18
N GLU A 127 15.14 -2.56 0.99
CA GLU A 127 15.12 -3.49 2.13
C GLU A 127 14.21 -4.69 1.84
N SER A 128 13.06 -4.46 1.22
CA SER A 128 12.14 -5.53 0.81
C SER A 128 12.78 -6.49 -0.18
N ALA A 129 13.48 -5.97 -1.20
CA ALA A 129 14.23 -6.79 -2.15
C ALA A 129 15.33 -7.62 -1.46
N ALA A 130 16.09 -7.02 -0.54
CA ALA A 130 17.12 -7.74 0.22
C ALA A 130 16.52 -8.82 1.14
N ARG A 131 15.39 -8.54 1.79
CA ARG A 131 14.65 -9.53 2.60
C ARG A 131 14.17 -10.70 1.75
N LEU A 132 13.59 -10.42 0.57
CA LEU A 132 13.11 -11.44 -0.36
C LEU A 132 14.26 -12.36 -0.84
N ASP A 133 15.42 -11.78 -1.16
CA ASP A 133 16.60 -12.54 -1.56
C ASP A 133 17.11 -13.47 -0.44
N ILE A 134 17.12 -12.99 0.81
CA ILE A 134 17.47 -13.81 1.97
C ILE A 134 16.46 -14.96 2.13
N MET A 135 15.15 -14.64 2.10
CA MET A 135 14.09 -15.64 2.22
C MET A 135 14.18 -16.72 1.13
N ARG A 136 14.45 -16.33 -0.12
CA ARG A 136 14.65 -17.27 -1.23
C ARG A 136 15.81 -18.23 -0.98
N ARG A 137 16.95 -17.71 -0.52
CA ARG A 137 18.13 -18.54 -0.22
C ARG A 137 17.87 -19.50 0.94
N GLU A 138 17.23 -19.03 2.00
CA GLU A 138 16.87 -19.87 3.16
C GLU A 138 15.89 -20.97 2.74
N TYR A 139 14.88 -20.63 1.95
CA TYR A 139 13.92 -21.59 1.40
C TYR A 139 14.60 -22.66 0.53
N GLU A 140 15.47 -22.26 -0.41
CA GLU A 140 16.23 -23.19 -1.24
C GLU A 140 17.09 -24.15 -0.41
N GLN A 141 17.77 -23.64 0.62
CA GLN A 141 18.58 -24.45 1.55
C GLN A 141 17.73 -25.46 2.32
N ASP A 142 16.57 -25.05 2.82
CA ASP A 142 15.67 -25.93 3.55
C ASP A 142 15.04 -27.00 2.64
N VAL A 143 14.66 -26.64 1.41
CA VAL A 143 14.17 -27.58 0.40
C VAL A 143 15.24 -28.60 0.04
N GLU A 144 16.49 -28.17 -0.20
CA GLU A 144 17.60 -29.08 -0.48
C GLU A 144 17.86 -30.04 0.69
N LYS A 145 17.86 -29.51 1.91
CA LYS A 145 18.06 -30.28 3.13
C LYS A 145 16.95 -31.30 3.34
N ILE A 146 15.69 -30.94 3.11
CA ILE A 146 14.56 -31.87 3.12
C ILE A 146 14.78 -32.99 2.10
N ALA A 147 15.17 -32.65 0.87
CA ALA A 147 15.42 -33.64 -0.17
C ALA A 147 16.56 -34.62 0.21
N GLN A 148 17.66 -34.11 0.78
CA GLN A 148 18.77 -34.93 1.26
C GLN A 148 18.34 -35.88 2.40
N LEU A 149 17.59 -35.37 3.39
CA LEU A 149 17.06 -36.16 4.49
C LEU A 149 16.06 -37.22 4.01
N GLN A 150 15.22 -36.89 3.03
CA GLN A 150 14.25 -37.80 2.44
C GLN A 150 14.98 -38.94 1.72
N ARG A 151 15.99 -38.64 0.90
CA ARG A 151 16.82 -39.66 0.24
C ARG A 151 17.49 -40.61 1.25
N PHE A 152 17.93 -40.09 2.41
CA PHE A 152 18.48 -40.91 3.47
C PHE A 152 17.42 -41.85 4.06
N TYR A 153 16.23 -41.32 4.36
CA TYR A 153 15.12 -42.11 4.86
C TYR A 153 14.76 -43.23 3.87
N ASP A 154 14.51 -42.89 2.60
CA ASP A 154 14.10 -43.85 1.57
C ASP A 154 15.12 -44.98 1.41
N ARG A 155 16.42 -44.67 1.46
CA ARG A 155 17.51 -45.64 1.32
C ARG A 155 17.68 -46.57 2.54
N PHE A 156 17.41 -46.08 3.75
CA PHE A 156 17.83 -46.76 4.98
C PHE A 156 16.69 -47.17 5.93
N HIS A 157 15.45 -46.75 5.70
CA HIS A 157 14.31 -47.04 6.58
C HIS A 157 14.04 -48.55 6.74
N ALA A 158 14.27 -49.35 5.70
CA ALA A 158 14.06 -50.81 5.72
C ALA A 158 15.23 -51.60 6.35
N LYS A 159 16.37 -50.96 6.66
CA LYS A 159 17.54 -51.65 7.23
C LYS A 159 17.50 -51.63 8.76
N LYS A 160 17.53 -52.80 9.39
CA LYS A 160 17.38 -53.00 10.86
C LYS A 160 18.37 -52.20 11.70
N ASP A 161 19.60 -52.02 11.22
CA ASP A 161 20.69 -51.27 11.87
C ASP A 161 20.51 -49.74 11.78
N LYS A 162 19.83 -49.24 10.73
CA LYS A 162 19.66 -47.80 10.47
C LYS A 162 18.24 -47.27 10.58
N ALA A 163 17.25 -48.12 10.86
CA ALA A 163 15.84 -47.75 10.97
C ALA A 163 15.60 -46.64 12.01
N LYS A 164 16.27 -46.68 13.17
CA LYS A 164 16.16 -45.62 14.20
C LYS A 164 16.68 -44.27 13.68
N GLN A 165 17.79 -44.28 12.94
CA GLN A 165 18.39 -43.07 12.37
C GLN A 165 17.51 -42.50 11.25
N ALA A 166 16.94 -43.36 10.39
CA ALA A 166 15.99 -42.96 9.36
C ALA A 166 14.75 -42.30 9.96
N LYS A 167 14.14 -42.90 10.98
CA LYS A 167 12.99 -42.31 11.69
C LYS A 167 13.31 -40.94 12.31
N ALA A 168 14.51 -40.76 12.86
CA ALA A 168 14.95 -39.47 13.36
C ALA A 168 15.08 -38.40 12.24
N LYS A 169 15.47 -38.80 11.02
CA LYS A 169 15.48 -37.88 9.85
C LYS A 169 14.08 -37.47 9.42
N LEU A 170 13.10 -38.37 9.50
CA LEU A 170 11.71 -38.04 9.22
C LEU A 170 11.17 -36.97 10.18
N THR A 171 11.40 -37.13 11.48
CA THR A 171 11.04 -36.11 12.49
C THR A 171 11.76 -34.77 12.23
N GLN A 172 13.01 -34.81 11.76
CA GLN A 172 13.74 -33.61 11.38
C GLN A 172 13.12 -32.90 10.16
N ILE A 173 12.67 -33.66 9.15
CA ILE A 173 11.96 -33.12 7.98
C ILE A 173 10.66 -32.43 8.41
N GLU A 174 9.85 -33.08 9.25
CA GLU A 174 8.59 -32.50 9.75
C GLU A 174 8.84 -31.18 10.50
N ARG A 175 9.90 -31.10 11.29
CA ARG A 175 10.29 -29.88 11.99
C ARG A 175 10.67 -28.75 11.02
N ILE A 176 11.42 -29.05 9.96
CA ILE A 176 11.79 -28.06 8.94
C ILE A 176 10.53 -27.62 8.18
N LYS A 177 9.69 -28.56 7.71
CA LYS A 177 8.44 -28.26 6.99
C LYS A 177 7.49 -27.37 7.79
N ARG A 178 7.42 -27.53 9.11
CA ARG A 178 6.58 -26.68 9.98
C ARG A 178 7.05 -25.22 10.03
N GLY A 179 8.35 -24.97 9.84
CA GLY A 179 8.93 -23.62 9.83
C GLY A 179 9.16 -23.07 8.42
N LEU A 180 8.92 -23.86 7.38
CA LEU A 180 9.18 -23.49 6.00
C LEU A 180 8.23 -22.35 5.58
N ARG A 181 8.81 -21.25 5.13
CA ARG A 181 8.07 -20.12 4.57
C ARG A 181 8.43 -20.01 3.11
N GLU A 182 7.46 -20.19 2.24
CA GLU A 182 7.66 -20.00 0.81
C GLU A 182 7.79 -18.49 0.54
N PRO A 183 8.80 -18.05 -0.22
CA PRO A 183 8.89 -16.66 -0.66
C PRO A 183 7.65 -16.31 -1.51
N PRO A 184 7.12 -15.08 -1.41
CA PRO A 184 6.03 -14.61 -2.25
C PRO A 184 6.39 -14.54 -3.75
#